data_AF-A0A9E4KEK6-F1
#
_entry.id   AF-A0A9E4KEK6-F1
#
_cell.length_a   1.000
_cell.length_b   1.000
_cell.length_c   1.000
_cell.angle_alpha   90.00
_cell.angle_beta   90.00
_cell.angle_gamma   90.00
#
_symmetry.space_group_name_H-M   'P 1'
#
loop_
_entity.id
_entity.type
_entity.pdbx_description
1 polymer ?
#
loop_
_entity_poly.entity_id
_entity_poly.type
_entity_poly.pdbx_seq_one_letter_code
_entity_poly.pdbx_strand_id
1 'polypeptide(L)'
;MEKLIITNCAADTRKHAGVPKRLQTPDAVAKEIKESYDAGAAIAHIHGIPMKLESWEPLTNAVREACPEVLIQFGIAAMGLPGRQKIIHLKPDMASIALGSHDFAFV
;
A
#
# COMPACT_ATOMS: atom_id res chain seq x y z
N MET A 1 13.19 23.88 13.14
CA MET A 1 13.33 22.42 13.30
C MET A 1 12.75 21.81 12.04
N GLU A 2 13.50 20.97 11.33
CA GLU A 2 13.02 20.35 10.09
C GLU A 2 11.91 19.34 10.40
N LYS A 3 10.88 19.28 9.55
CA LYS A 3 9.78 18.32 9.69
C LYS A 3 10.23 16.94 9.16
N LEU A 4 9.84 15.87 9.84
CA LEU A 4 10.05 14.49 9.40
C LEU A 4 8.75 13.92 8.83
N ILE A 5 8.81 13.32 7.64
CA ILE A 5 7.69 12.60 7.03
C ILE A 5 7.86 11.12 7.31
N ILE A 6 6.86 10.50 7.93
CA ILE A 6 6.82 9.06 8.21
C ILE A 6 5.91 8.38 7.19
N THR A 7 6.40 7.31 6.57
CA THR A 7 5.62 6.45 5.67
C THR A 7 5.32 5.13 6.37
N ASN A 8 4.04 4.75 6.44
CA ASN A 8 3.63 3.42 6.85
C ASN A 8 3.46 2.51 5.63
N CYS A 9 4.04 1.31 5.68
CA CYS A 9 3.80 0.26 4.71
C CYS A 9 2.91 -0.81 5.34
N ALA A 10 1.59 -0.68 5.17
CA ALA A 10 0.62 -1.65 5.65
C ALA A 10 0.57 -2.86 4.72
N ALA A 11 1.57 -3.72 4.83
CA ALA A 11 1.72 -4.94 4.04
C ALA A 11 1.34 -6.19 4.83
N ASP A 12 0.78 -7.18 4.15
CA ASP A 12 0.49 -8.47 4.77
C ASP A 12 1.74 -9.33 4.98
N THR A 13 1.54 -10.44 5.68
CA THR A 13 2.61 -11.32 6.17
C THR A 13 2.89 -12.49 5.22
N ARG A 14 2.43 -12.45 3.96
CA ARG A 14 2.51 -13.58 3.01
C ARG A 14 3.94 -14.04 2.71
N LYS A 15 4.93 -13.16 2.84
CA LYS A 15 6.34 -13.52 2.64
C LYS A 15 6.95 -14.28 3.84
N HIS A 16 6.18 -14.49 4.90
CA HIS A 16 6.65 -15.12 6.13
C HIS A 16 5.67 -16.22 6.57
N ALA A 17 5.90 -17.46 6.11
CA ALA A 17 4.98 -18.58 6.32
C ALA A 17 4.67 -18.90 7.80
N GLY A 18 5.60 -18.59 8.72
CA GLY A 18 5.41 -18.79 10.17
C GLY A 18 4.64 -17.68 10.88
N VAL A 19 4.25 -16.61 10.19
CA VAL A 19 3.59 -15.45 10.79
C VAL A 19 2.08 -15.48 10.46
N PRO A 20 1.19 -15.30 11.44
CA PRO A 20 -0.25 -15.24 11.19
C PRO A 20 -0.59 -14.25 10.07
N LYS A 21 -1.53 -14.63 9.19
CA LYS A 21 -2.01 -13.74 8.13
C LYS A 21 -2.63 -12.49 8.74
N ARG A 22 -2.14 -11.32 8.35
CA ARG A 22 -2.70 -10.01 8.73
C ARG A 22 -3.10 -9.22 7.50
N LEU A 23 -3.92 -8.19 7.68
CA LEU A 23 -4.27 -7.24 6.63
C LEU A 23 -4.78 -7.95 5.37
N GLN A 24 -5.78 -8.82 5.52
CA GLN A 24 -6.29 -9.65 4.41
C GLN A 24 -7.51 -9.03 3.69
N THR A 25 -8.02 -7.90 4.19
CA THR A 25 -9.20 -7.20 3.65
C THR A 25 -8.94 -5.69 3.55
N PRO A 26 -9.65 -4.97 2.67
CA PRO A 26 -9.61 -3.50 2.61
C PRO A 26 -9.78 -2.83 3.97
N ASP A 27 -10.81 -3.24 4.74
CA ASP A 27 -11.10 -2.65 6.05
C ASP A 27 -9.98 -2.86 7.06
N ALA A 28 -9.32 -4.04 7.04
CA ALA A 28 -8.20 -4.30 7.91
C ALA A 28 -7.00 -3.38 7.60
N VAL A 29 -6.74 -3.12 6.31
CA VAL A 29 -5.70 -2.17 5.89
C VAL A 29 -6.09 -0.74 6.25
N ALA A 30 -7.32 -0.33 5.97
CA ALA A 30 -7.81 1.00 6.27
C ALA A 30 -7.72 1.32 7.77
N LYS A 31 -8.08 0.35 8.63
CA LYS A 31 -7.90 0.45 10.08
C LYS A 31 -6.43 0.65 10.47
N GLU A 32 -5.52 -0.18 9.96
CA GLU A 32 -4.06 -0.06 10.23
C GLU A 32 -3.50 1.29 9.76
N ILE A 33 -3.91 1.75 8.57
CA ILE A 33 -3.50 3.06 8.04
C ILE A 33 -4.01 4.19 8.93
N LYS A 34 -5.29 4.14 9.36
CA LYS A 34 -5.85 5.15 10.25
C LYS A 34 -5.11 5.19 11.59
N GLU A 35 -4.86 4.04 12.21
CA GLU A 35 -4.10 3.94 13.46
C GLU A 35 -2.67 4.48 13.30
N SER A 36 -2.03 4.22 12.15
CA SER A 36 -0.70 4.74 11.86
C SER A 36 -0.69 6.24 11.58
N TYR A 37 -1.71 6.76 10.90
CA TYR A 37 -1.88 8.20 10.66
C TYR A 37 -2.09 8.95 11.98
N ASP A 38 -2.94 8.41 12.86
CA ASP A 38 -3.17 8.96 14.20
C ASP A 38 -1.91 8.94 15.07
N ALA A 39 -0.99 7.99 14.81
CA ALA A 39 0.32 7.92 15.43
C ALA A 39 1.38 8.85 14.77
N GLY A 40 1.04 9.55 13.69
CA GLY A 40 1.89 10.55 13.03
C GLY A 40 2.45 10.16 11.66
N ALA A 41 2.03 9.04 11.07
CA ALA A 41 2.37 8.75 9.67
C ALA A 41 1.63 9.70 8.72
N ALA A 42 2.30 10.13 7.64
CA ALA A 42 1.72 11.01 6.64
C ALA A 42 1.45 10.30 5.30
N ILE A 43 2.12 9.17 5.04
CA ILE A 43 2.02 8.43 3.79
C ILE A 43 1.61 6.98 4.07
N ALA A 44 0.59 6.53 3.36
CA ALA A 44 0.13 5.14 3.30
C ALA A 44 0.69 4.46 2.05
N HIS A 45 1.75 3.65 2.21
CA HIS A 45 2.24 2.77 1.16
C HIS A 45 1.39 1.49 1.16
N ILE A 46 0.62 1.28 0.08
CA ILE A 46 -0.33 0.17 -0.01
C ILE A 46 -0.03 -0.75 -1.20
N HIS A 47 -0.29 -2.04 -1.01
CA HIS A 47 -0.30 -3.05 -2.06
C HIS A 47 -1.73 -3.56 -2.22
N GLY A 48 -2.17 -3.87 -3.44
CA GLY A 48 -3.43 -4.58 -3.62
C GLY A 48 -3.45 -5.87 -2.77
N ILE A 49 -4.55 -6.13 -2.05
CA ILE A 49 -4.73 -7.32 -1.21
C ILE A 49 -6.00 -8.04 -1.67
N PRO A 50 -5.93 -9.29 -2.18
CA PRO A 50 -4.80 -10.24 -2.16
C PRO A 50 -3.92 -10.17 -3.43
N MET A 51 -3.34 -9.01 -3.77
CA MET A 51 -2.52 -8.74 -4.97
C MET A 51 -3.21 -8.96 -6.31
N LYS A 52 -4.54 -8.87 -6.34
CA LYS A 52 -5.29 -8.91 -7.59
C LYS A 52 -5.60 -7.49 -8.06
N LEU A 53 -5.71 -7.30 -9.37
CA LEU A 53 -6.01 -5.97 -9.93
C LEU A 53 -7.33 -5.41 -9.39
N GLU A 54 -8.31 -6.30 -9.20
CA GLU A 54 -9.64 -5.97 -8.71
C GLU A 54 -9.63 -5.54 -7.23
N SER A 55 -8.53 -5.76 -6.51
CA SER A 55 -8.42 -5.35 -5.10
C SER A 55 -8.01 -3.88 -4.91
N TRP A 56 -7.47 -3.22 -5.93
CA TRP A 56 -6.91 -1.88 -5.77
C TRP A 56 -7.98 -0.82 -5.53
N GLU A 57 -9.09 -0.86 -6.25
CA GLU A 57 -10.18 0.09 -6.10
C GLU A 57 -10.85 0.03 -4.72
N PRO A 58 -11.36 -1.13 -4.25
CA PRO A 58 -11.98 -1.20 -2.92
C PRO A 58 -10.99 -0.86 -1.80
N LEU A 59 -9.71 -1.24 -1.93
CA LEU A 59 -8.69 -0.86 -0.97
C LEU A 59 -8.43 0.65 -0.96
N THR A 60 -8.28 1.27 -2.13
CA THR A 60 -8.05 2.72 -2.23
C THR A 60 -9.24 3.49 -1.64
N ASN A 61 -10.46 3.06 -1.94
CA ASN A 61 -11.67 3.68 -1.41
C ASN A 61 -11.76 3.55 0.12
N ALA A 62 -11.50 2.35 0.66
CA ALA A 62 -11.51 2.13 2.11
C ALA A 62 -10.48 3.00 2.85
N VAL A 63 -9.26 3.15 2.29
CA VAL A 63 -8.22 4.00 2.89
C VAL A 63 -8.63 5.48 2.84
N ARG A 64 -9.15 5.97 1.70
CA ARG A 64 -9.63 7.35 1.58
C ARG A 64 -10.80 7.65 2.51
N GLU A 65 -11.72 6.71 2.68
CA GLU A 65 -12.86 6.88 3.58
C GLU A 65 -12.42 6.92 5.04
N ALA A 66 -11.56 6.00 5.46
CA ALA A 66 -11.08 5.94 6.84
C ALA A 66 -10.12 7.09 7.19
N CYS A 67 -9.33 7.56 6.23
CA CYS A 67 -8.31 8.58 6.43
C CYS A 67 -8.17 9.51 5.20
N PRO A 68 -9.07 10.51 5.05
CA PRO A 68 -9.09 11.37 3.85
C PRO A 68 -7.83 12.18 3.60
N GLU A 69 -7.07 12.50 4.65
CA GLU A 69 -5.90 13.38 4.61
C GLU A 69 -4.57 12.61 4.42
N VAL A 70 -4.56 11.28 4.47
CA VAL A 70 -3.33 10.51 4.26
C VAL A 70 -2.96 10.50 2.78
N LEU A 71 -1.67 10.72 2.48
CA LEU A 71 -1.17 10.56 1.12
C LEU A 71 -1.07 9.07 0.76
N ILE A 72 -1.71 8.66 -0.33
CA ILE A 72 -1.70 7.26 -0.77
C ILE A 72 -0.56 7.07 -1.79
N GLN A 73 0.36 6.17 -1.44
CA GLN A 73 1.42 5.71 -2.34
C GLN A 73 1.14 4.27 -2.80
N PHE A 74 1.01 4.07 -4.11
CA PHE A 74 0.87 2.73 -4.67
C PHE A 74 2.21 1.98 -4.68
N GLY A 75 2.23 0.83 -4.02
CA GLY A 75 3.31 -0.15 -3.96
C GLY A 75 3.37 -1.05 -5.19
N ILE A 76 3.82 -0.52 -6.34
CA ILE A 76 3.76 -1.17 -7.66
C ILE A 76 5.12 -1.50 -8.28
N ALA A 77 6.22 -1.42 -7.53
CA ALA A 77 7.56 -1.71 -8.03
C ALA A 77 7.67 -3.11 -8.69
N ALA A 78 7.04 -4.13 -8.11
CA ALA A 78 7.02 -5.50 -8.66
C ALA A 78 5.90 -5.77 -9.69
N MET A 79 5.01 -4.80 -9.92
CA MET A 79 3.91 -4.95 -10.88
C MET A 79 4.41 -4.62 -12.30
N GLY A 80 4.12 -5.47 -13.29
CA GLY A 80 4.41 -5.18 -14.70
C GLY A 80 3.58 -4.02 -15.27
N LEU A 81 4.05 -3.41 -16.36
CA LEU A 81 3.40 -2.24 -16.98
C LEU A 81 1.90 -2.42 -17.28
N PRO A 82 1.41 -3.57 -17.81
CA PRO A 82 -0.02 -3.74 -18.06
C PRO A 82 -0.88 -3.65 -16.79
N GLY A 83 -0.37 -4.12 -15.66
CA GLY A 83 -1.06 -3.99 -14.37
C GLY A 83 -1.11 -2.53 -13.91
N ARG A 84 -0.01 -1.80 -14.05
CA ARG A 84 0.08 -0.37 -13.68
C ARG A 84 -0.93 0.47 -14.48
N GLN A 85 -1.01 0.25 -15.79
CA GLN A 85 -1.99 0.93 -16.67
C GLN A 85 -3.43 0.69 -16.23
N LYS A 86 -3.74 -0.51 -15.70
CA LYS A 86 -5.08 -0.85 -15.24
C LYS A 86 -5.46 -0.20 -13.92
N ILE A 87 -4.53 0.32 -13.12
CA ILE A 87 -4.86 0.88 -11.80
C ILE A 87 -4.54 2.36 -11.65
N ILE A 88 -3.73 2.94 -12.54
CA ILE A 88 -3.29 4.34 -12.41
C ILE A 88 -4.46 5.33 -12.47
N HIS A 89 -5.58 4.94 -13.10
CA HIS A 89 -6.81 5.73 -13.16
C HIS A 89 -7.46 5.95 -11.77
N LEU A 90 -7.07 5.18 -10.75
CA LEU A 90 -7.49 5.37 -9.35
C LEU A 90 -6.83 6.59 -8.70
N LYS A 91 -5.89 7.25 -9.41
CA LYS A 91 -5.24 8.51 -9.05
C LYS A 91 -4.63 8.50 -7.64
N PRO A 92 -3.67 7.60 -7.33
CA PRO A 92 -2.94 7.73 -6.08
C PRO A 92 -2.16 9.05 -6.07
N ASP A 93 -1.86 9.57 -4.88
CA ASP A 93 -1.03 10.78 -4.74
C ASP A 93 0.41 10.50 -5.21
N MET A 94 0.88 9.27 -4.99
CA MET A 94 2.21 8.83 -5.35
C MET A 94 2.23 7.38 -5.86
N ALA A 95 3.29 7.01 -6.57
CA ALA A 95 3.58 5.62 -6.94
C ALA A 95 5.05 5.30 -6.73
N SER A 96 5.34 4.11 -6.21
CA SER A 96 6.70 3.59 -6.09
C SER A 96 7.16 3.00 -7.43
N ILE A 97 8.28 3.52 -7.95
CA ILE A 97 8.85 3.10 -9.25
C ILE A 97 10.31 2.71 -9.05
N ALA A 98 10.63 1.44 -9.34
CA ALA A 98 12.01 1.01 -9.48
C ALA A 98 12.49 1.33 -10.90
N LEU A 99 13.57 2.11 -11.03
CA LEU A 99 14.17 2.51 -12.32
C LEU A 99 15.16 1.48 -12.87
N GLY A 100 15.43 0.41 -12.12
CA GLY A 100 16.30 -0.68 -12.51
C GLY A 100 15.74 -2.03 -12.05
N SER A 101 16.34 -3.11 -12.54
CA SER A 101 15.98 -4.47 -12.18
C SER A 101 16.92 -5.02 -11.11
N HIS A 102 16.38 -5.85 -10.23
CA HIS A 102 17.15 -6.62 -9.24
C HIS A 102 16.40 -7.91 -8.90
N ASP A 103 17.12 -8.90 -8.38
CA ASP A 103 16.51 -10.15 -7.92
C ASP A 103 15.85 -9.97 -6.56
N PHE A 104 14.81 -10.77 -6.30
CA PHE A 104 14.21 -10.91 -4.97
C PHE A 104 14.62 -12.25 -4.36
N ALA A 105 15.18 -12.21 -3.15
CA ALA A 105 15.32 -13.39 -2.32
C ALA A 105 14.04 -13.55 -1.49
N PHE A 106 13.34 -14.67 -1.69
CA PHE A 106 12.24 -15.09 -0.83
C PHE A 106 12.77 -16.26 0.01
N VAL A 107 13.08 -15.99 1.26
CA VAL A 107 13.53 -16.97 2.26
C VAL A 107 12.39 -17.34 3.19
#